data_AF-A0A4Y2NQY1-F1
#
_entry.id   AF-A0A4Y2NQY1-F1
#
_cell.length_a   1.000
_cell.length_b   1.000
_cell.length_c   1.000
_cell.angle_alpha   90.00
_cell.angle_beta   90.00
_cell.angle_gamma   90.00
#
_symmetry.space_group_name_H-M   'P 1'
#
loop_
_entity.id
_entity.type
_entity.pdbx_description
1 polymer ?
#
loop_
_entity_poly.entity_id
_entity_poly.type
_entity_poly.pdbx_seq_one_letter_code
_entity_poly.pdbx_strand_id
1 'polypeptide(L)'
;MFLIASERGTLREESEEWVSIDEDIPVAATVTDLEICQAICEQDPSINADDSHGDECIEENPPTNTEMRQAHAILKRGVQYRSTNFKKQFDYEKYISELLRNNCRQATINEFF
;
A
#
# COMPACT_ATOMS: atom_id res chain seq x y z
N MET A 1 29.32 -26.06 7.83
CA MET A 1 28.39 -25.69 8.93
C MET A 1 28.20 -24.18 8.85
N PHE A 2 27.18 -23.72 8.14
CA PHE A 2 26.77 -22.31 8.16
C PHE A 2 25.52 -22.23 9.02
N LEU A 3 25.62 -21.46 10.11
CA LEU A 3 24.52 -21.18 11.02
C LEU A 3 23.59 -20.18 10.33
N ILE A 4 22.32 -20.56 10.12
CA ILE A 4 21.27 -19.63 9.72
C ILE A 4 20.81 -18.92 10.99
N ALA A 5 21.13 -17.64 11.13
CA ALA A 5 20.55 -16.79 12.15
C ALA A 5 19.06 -16.56 11.83
N SER A 6 18.22 -16.63 12.86
CA SER A 6 16.76 -16.62 12.78
C SER A 6 16.21 -15.20 12.58
N GLU A 7 15.77 -14.87 11.36
CA GLU A 7 15.11 -13.61 10.94
C GLU A 7 13.68 -13.39 11.51
N ARG A 8 13.27 -14.15 12.54
CA ARG A 8 11.92 -13.99 13.15
C ARG A 8 11.82 -12.86 14.18
N GLY A 9 12.93 -12.22 14.53
CA GLY A 9 12.96 -11.13 15.54
C GLY A 9 12.74 -9.73 14.95
N THR A 10 13.27 -9.47 13.76
CA THR A 10 13.41 -8.11 13.19
C THR A 10 12.11 -7.56 12.59
N LEU A 11 11.25 -8.41 12.04
CA LEU A 11 10.01 -7.97 11.38
C LEU A 11 8.96 -7.39 12.34
N ARG A 12 8.97 -7.81 13.61
CA ARG A 12 7.99 -7.33 14.60
C ARG A 12 8.35 -5.93 15.09
N GLU A 13 9.63 -5.70 15.37
CA GLU A 13 10.15 -4.42 15.84
C GLU A 13 10.01 -3.34 14.75
N GLU A 14 10.33 -3.67 13.49
CA GLU A 14 10.09 -2.77 12.36
C GLU A 14 8.59 -2.44 12.22
N SER A 15 7.69 -3.43 12.38
CA SER A 15 6.25 -3.18 12.29
C SER A 15 5.70 -2.30 13.42
N GLU A 16 6.23 -2.45 14.64
CA GLU A 16 5.85 -1.63 15.79
C GLU A 16 6.35 -0.18 15.64
N GLU A 17 7.51 0.02 15.02
CA GLU A 17 8.07 1.35 14.71
C GLU A 17 7.23 2.10 13.66
N TRP A 18 6.85 1.44 12.55
CA TRP A 18 6.00 2.05 11.53
C TRP A 18 4.58 2.40 12.02
N VAL A 19 4.04 1.61 12.97
CA VAL A 19 2.74 1.90 13.62
C VAL A 19 2.85 3.09 14.56
N SER A 20 3.96 3.23 15.29
CA SER A 20 4.17 4.36 16.21
C SER A 20 4.22 5.70 15.46
N ILE A 21 4.80 5.71 14.25
CA ILE A 21 4.84 6.91 13.39
C ILE A 21 3.45 7.30 12.89
N ASP A 22 2.58 6.33 12.58
CA ASP A 22 1.21 6.58 12.11
C ASP A 22 0.30 7.10 13.23
N GLU A 23 0.51 6.64 14.48
CA GLU A 23 -0.24 7.14 15.66
C GLU A 23 0.19 8.55 16.10
N ASP A 24 1.45 8.93 15.88
CA ASP A 24 2.00 10.25 16.24
C ASP A 24 1.72 11.34 15.19
N ILE A 25 1.28 10.96 13.99
CA ILE A 25 0.80 11.92 12.98
C ILE A 25 -0.62 12.32 13.38
N PRO A 26 -0.88 13.56 13.85
CA PRO A 26 -2.24 13.98 14.09
C PRO A 26 -3.02 13.80 12.80
N VAL A 27 -4.16 13.11 12.87
CA VAL A 27 -5.14 13.02 11.77
C VAL A 27 -5.62 14.45 11.50
N ALA A 28 -4.83 15.18 10.71
CA ALA A 28 -4.94 16.61 10.56
C ALA A 28 -6.09 16.90 9.60
N ALA A 29 -6.92 17.85 10.02
CA ALA A 29 -7.96 18.51 9.24
C ALA A 29 -7.61 18.61 7.76
N THR A 30 -8.57 18.36 6.87
CA THR A 30 -8.51 18.50 5.39
C THR A 30 -7.38 19.41 4.93
N VAL A 31 -6.16 18.88 4.87
CA VAL A 31 -5.00 19.62 4.42
C VAL A 31 -5.10 19.52 2.91
N THR A 32 -5.42 20.64 2.28
CA THR A 32 -5.51 20.69 0.83
C THR A 32 -4.11 20.59 0.25
N ASP A 33 -3.97 20.01 -0.95
CA ASP A 33 -2.67 19.87 -1.63
C ASP A 33 -1.90 21.20 -1.70
N LEU A 34 -2.63 22.32 -1.72
CA LEU A 34 -2.07 23.67 -1.71
C LEU A 34 -1.35 24.03 -0.41
N GLU A 35 -1.90 23.65 0.75
CA GLU A 35 -1.30 23.90 2.07
C GLU A 35 -0.05 23.04 2.28
N ILE A 36 -0.04 21.82 1.71
CA ILE A 36 1.12 20.93 1.71
C ILE A 36 2.25 21.52 0.86
N CYS A 37 1.94 21.95 -0.37
CA CYS A 37 2.91 22.60 -1.25
C CYS A 37 3.51 23.84 -0.59
N GLN A 38 2.69 24.66 0.05
CA GLN A 38 3.17 25.87 0.72
C GLN A 38 4.06 25.54 1.93
N ALA A 39 3.67 24.58 2.77
CA ALA A 39 4.45 24.18 3.93
C ALA A 39 5.81 23.54 3.56
N ILE A 40 5.90 22.87 2.40
CA ILE A 40 7.14 22.30 1.87
C ILE A 40 8.06 23.42 1.36
N CYS A 41 7.52 24.38 0.60
CA CYS A 41 8.29 25.54 0.13
C CYS A 41 8.80 26.43 1.27
N GLU A 42 8.05 26.55 2.36
CA GLU A 42 8.45 27.35 3.53
C GLU A 42 9.47 26.64 4.42
N GLN A 43 9.44 25.30 4.50
CA GLN A 43 10.39 24.50 5.30
C GLN A 43 11.73 24.28 4.60
N ASP A 44 11.75 24.24 3.26
CA ASP A 44 12.98 24.13 2.51
C ASP A 44 13.14 25.33 1.55
N PRO A 45 13.84 26.39 1.97
CA PRO A 45 14.14 27.52 1.09
C PRO A 45 15.12 27.17 -0.04
N SER A 46 15.63 25.92 -0.15
CA SER A 46 16.27 25.41 -1.38
C SER A 46 15.24 24.97 -2.44
N ILE A 47 13.98 24.75 -2.04
CA ILE A 47 12.81 24.57 -2.91
C ILE A 47 12.18 25.94 -3.25
N ASN A 48 12.90 27.05 -3.00
CA ASN A 48 12.52 28.32 -3.59
C ASN A 48 12.63 28.20 -5.12
N ALA A 49 11.51 28.49 -5.77
CA ALA A 49 11.30 28.53 -7.21
C ALA A 49 12.13 29.64 -7.90
N ASP A 50 13.45 29.61 -7.76
CA ASP A 50 14.38 30.54 -8.43
C ASP A 50 15.60 29.83 -9.06
N ASP A 51 15.57 28.51 -9.22
CA ASP A 51 16.33 27.90 -10.33
C ASP A 51 15.36 27.70 -11.50
N SER A 52 15.10 28.80 -12.18
CA SER A 52 14.58 28.81 -13.55
C SER A 52 15.61 28.16 -14.49
N HIS A 53 15.81 26.86 -14.37
CA HIS A 53 16.08 26.04 -15.53
C HIS A 53 14.74 25.50 -15.99
N GLY A 54 14.21 26.08 -17.07
CA GLY A 54 12.94 25.71 -17.66
C GLY A 54 12.85 24.23 -17.97
N ASP A 55 12.45 23.45 -16.98
CA ASP A 55 11.79 22.19 -17.20
C ASP A 55 10.38 22.58 -17.63
N GLU A 56 10.26 22.84 -18.94
CA GLU A 56 8.99 22.73 -19.62
C GLU A 56 8.33 21.48 -19.06
N CYS A 57 7.16 21.63 -18.43
CA CYS A 57 6.31 20.51 -18.07
C CYS A 57 6.31 19.57 -19.27
N ILE A 58 7.03 18.45 -19.17
CA ILE A 58 7.18 17.52 -20.29
C ILE A 58 5.76 17.07 -20.56
N GLU A 59 5.18 17.58 -21.66
CA GLU A 59 3.89 17.15 -22.14
C GLU A 59 4.05 15.70 -22.59
N GLU A 60 4.00 14.78 -21.63
CA GLU A 60 4.09 13.36 -21.90
C GLU A 60 2.88 13.00 -22.75
N ASN A 61 3.16 12.57 -23.99
CA ASN A 61 2.13 12.09 -24.88
C ASN A 61 1.38 10.93 -24.19
N PRO A 62 0.04 10.84 -24.35
CA PRO A 62 -0.70 9.72 -23.83
C PRO A 62 -0.12 8.40 -24.37
N PRO A 63 -0.10 7.34 -23.56
CA PRO A 63 0.55 6.08 -23.91
C PRO A 63 0.01 5.53 -25.22
N THR A 64 0.94 5.12 -26.08
CA THR A 64 0.64 4.57 -27.38
C THR A 64 -0.06 3.22 -27.27
N ASN A 65 -0.83 2.85 -28.30
CA ASN A 65 -1.48 1.54 -28.39
C ASN A 65 -0.47 0.37 -28.23
N THR A 66 0.78 0.56 -28.65
CA THR A 66 1.86 -0.42 -28.50
C THR A 66 2.24 -0.60 -27.02
N GLU A 67 2.42 0.50 -26.29
CA GLU A 67 2.74 0.48 -24.86
C GLU A 67 1.59 -0.13 -24.04
N MET A 68 0.34 0.22 -24.38
CA MET A 68 -0.84 -0.39 -23.75
C MET A 68 -0.90 -1.90 -23.97
N ARG A 69 -0.59 -2.38 -25.19
CA ARG A 69 -0.53 -3.82 -25.49
C ARG A 69 0.56 -4.53 -24.73
N GLN A 70 1.72 -3.90 -24.58
CA GLN A 70 2.84 -4.45 -23.82
C GLN A 70 2.50 -4.54 -22.33
N ALA A 71 1.96 -3.48 -21.74
CA ALA A 71 1.49 -3.47 -20.35
C ALA A 71 0.44 -4.57 -20.10
N HIS A 72 -0.52 -4.72 -21.02
CA HIS A 72 -1.52 -5.77 -20.93
C HIS A 72 -0.91 -7.19 -21.02
N ALA A 73 0.08 -7.41 -21.87
CA ALA A 73 0.77 -8.70 -21.97
C ALA A 73 1.55 -9.05 -20.69
N ILE A 74 2.20 -8.06 -20.07
CA ILE A 74 2.91 -8.23 -18.79
C ILE A 74 1.93 -8.59 -17.69
N LEU A 75 0.82 -7.84 -17.58
CA LEU A 75 -0.24 -8.11 -16.61
C LEU A 75 -0.77 -9.54 -16.76
N LYS A 76 -1.11 -9.94 -17.99
CA LYS A 76 -1.60 -11.29 -18.29
C LYS A 76 -0.61 -12.37 -17.84
N ARG A 77 0.69 -12.17 -18.07
CA ARG A 77 1.74 -13.11 -17.67
C ARG A 77 1.88 -13.20 -16.15
N GLY A 78 1.83 -12.06 -15.46
CA GLY A 78 1.86 -12.00 -13.99
C GLY A 78 0.67 -12.73 -13.37
N VAL A 79 -0.53 -12.48 -13.90
CA VAL A 79 -1.77 -13.16 -13.47
C VAL A 79 -1.70 -14.66 -13.72
N GLN A 80 -1.27 -15.09 -14.91
CA GLN A 80 -1.14 -16.52 -15.22
C GLN A 80 -0.15 -17.23 -14.28
N TYR A 81 1.04 -16.66 -14.07
CA TYR A 81 2.08 -17.27 -13.23
C TYR A 81 1.67 -17.35 -11.75
N ARG A 82 0.94 -16.35 -11.25
CA ARG A 82 0.51 -16.29 -9.85
C ARG A 82 -0.91 -16.78 -9.61
N SER A 83 -1.60 -17.27 -10.65
CA SER A 83 -3.02 -17.67 -10.60
C SER A 83 -3.32 -18.71 -9.51
N THR A 84 -2.43 -19.68 -9.31
CA THR A 84 -2.55 -20.70 -8.26
C THR A 84 -2.40 -20.11 -6.86
N ASN A 85 -1.56 -19.08 -6.70
CA ASN A 85 -1.38 -18.37 -5.43
C ASN A 85 -2.59 -17.48 -5.14
N PHE A 86 -3.13 -16.78 -6.14
CA PHE A 86 -4.38 -16.01 -6.00
C PHE A 86 -5.57 -16.89 -5.63
N LYS A 87 -5.67 -18.08 -6.25
CA LYS A 87 -6.73 -19.05 -5.92
C LYS A 87 -6.64 -19.50 -4.47
N LYS A 88 -5.43 -19.87 -4.00
CA LYS A 88 -5.19 -20.24 -2.60
C LYS A 88 -5.52 -19.09 -1.65
N GLN A 89 -5.06 -17.88 -1.94
CA GLN A 89 -5.34 -16.70 -1.12
C GLN A 89 -6.84 -16.44 -1.00
N PHE A 90 -7.56 -16.44 -2.12
CA PHE A 90 -9.02 -16.29 -2.14
C PHE A 90 -9.73 -17.38 -1.33
N ASP A 91 -9.31 -18.64 -1.46
CA ASP A 91 -9.91 -19.76 -0.72
C ASP A 91 -9.66 -19.63 0.80
N TYR A 92 -8.47 -19.15 1.22
CA TYR A 92 -8.17 -18.87 2.63
C TYR A 92 -8.98 -17.70 3.19
N GLU A 93 -9.07 -16.58 2.47
CA GLU A 93 -9.88 -15.41 2.88
C GLU A 93 -11.36 -15.78 3.02
N LYS A 94 -11.87 -16.59 2.09
CA LYS A 94 -13.24 -17.13 2.14
C LYS A 94 -13.45 -18.00 3.38
N TYR A 95 -12.52 -18.93 3.66
CA TYR A 95 -12.61 -19.81 4.83
C TYR A 95 -12.64 -19.02 6.15
N ILE A 96 -11.75 -18.02 6.30
CA ILE A 96 -11.71 -17.16 7.49
C ILE A 96 -13.03 -16.40 7.63
N SER A 97 -13.55 -15.83 6.55
CA SER A 97 -14.81 -15.10 6.54
C SER A 97 -16.00 -15.98 6.95
N GLU A 98 -16.03 -17.23 6.47
CA GLU A 98 -17.07 -18.20 6.85
C GLU A 98 -16.98 -18.59 8.33
N LEU A 99 -15.76 -18.82 8.84
CA LEU A 99 -15.51 -19.14 10.24
C LEU A 99 -16.00 -18.00 11.16
N LEU A 100 -15.62 -16.76 10.84
CA LEU A 100 -16.04 -15.57 11.60
C LEU A 100 -17.56 -15.41 11.59
N ARG A 101 -18.21 -15.56 10.44
CA ARG A 101 -19.68 -15.49 10.33
C ARG A 101 -20.38 -16.53 11.19
N ASN A 102 -19.86 -17.76 11.21
CA ASN A 102 -20.43 -18.84 12.01
C ASN A 102 -20.25 -18.58 13.51
N ASN A 103 -19.08 -18.08 13.91
CA ASN A 103 -18.81 -17.70 15.30
C ASN A 103 -19.73 -16.56 15.77
N CYS A 104 -19.96 -15.52 14.95
CA CYS A 104 -20.91 -14.46 15.28
C CYS A 104 -22.32 -15.01 15.51
N ARG A 105 -22.79 -15.91 14.63
CA ARG A 105 -24.11 -16.55 14.79
C ARG A 105 -24.19 -17.40 16.07
N GLN A 106 -23.12 -18.11 16.42
CA GLN A 106 -23.06 -18.91 17.63
C GLN A 106 -23.05 -18.03 18.89
N ALA A 107 -22.28 -16.93 18.88
CA ALA A 107 -22.26 -15.96 19.97
C ALA A 107 -23.68 -15.38 20.22
N THR A 108 -24.37 -14.98 19.15
CA THR A 108 -25.76 -14.52 19.23
C THR A 108 -26.69 -15.58 19.82
N ILE A 109 -26.52 -16.87 19.49
CA ILE A 109 -27.34 -17.96 20.07
C ILE A 109 -27.05 -18.15 21.57
N ASN A 110 -25.79 -18.08 21.98
CA ASN A 110 -25.39 -18.23 23.38
C ASN A 110 -25.92 -17.09 24.28
N GLU A 111 -26.19 -15.91 23.73
CA GLU A 111 -26.82 -14.81 24.49
C GLU A 111 -28.29 -15.07 24.85
N PHE A 112 -28.96 -16.01 24.16
CA PHE A 112 -30.36 -16.34 24.41
C PHE A 112 -30.56 -17.49 25.42
N PHE A 113 -29.50 -18.14 25.90
CA PHE A 113 -29.53 -19.24 26.87
C PHE A 113 -28.78 -18.88 28.15
#